data_AF-A0A3C0BD57-F1
#
_entry.id   AF-A0A3C0BD57-F1
#
_cell.length_a   1.000
_cell.length_b   1.000
_cell.length_c   1.000
_cell.angle_alpha   90.00
_cell.angle_beta   90.00
_cell.angle_gamma   90.00
#
_symmetry.space_group_name_H-M   'P 1'
#
loop_
_entity.id
_entity.type
_entity.pdbx_description
1 polymer ?
#
loop_
_entity_poly.entity_id
_entity_poly.type
_entity_poly.pdbx_seq_one_letter_code
_entity_poly.pdbx_strand_id
1 'polypeptide(L)'
;MENPIPFEKDTVNATYEKAQTADLHQALLKMQNVLTQMRCNFKGKCSPVHFFWGSFDLAVSRFSGRKAPPHPGGIPNLPDWVAQEAYSHEVASLGFWPGSEVLPEAAFYAYLYPEPAGYKNAEVKPKGTYYHEALREFILPYSLVQKSNKPEEMLLDFLNSTYETGATSAKWDRYSLET
;
A
#
# COMPACT_ATOMS: atom_id res chain seq x y z
N MET A 1 1.34 6.83 17.91
CA MET A 1 1.33 6.15 19.22
C MET A 1 1.73 7.16 20.28
N GLU A 2 0.78 7.53 21.14
CA GLU A 2 1.11 8.31 22.34
C GLU A 2 1.80 7.39 23.35
N ASN A 3 2.92 7.83 23.95
CA ASN A 3 3.68 7.10 24.97
C ASN A 3 4.15 5.68 24.54
N PRO A 4 5.02 5.56 23.52
CA PRO A 4 5.52 4.25 23.08
C PRO A 4 6.33 3.56 24.19
N ILE A 5 6.09 2.26 24.39
CA ILE A 5 6.90 1.40 25.26
C ILE A 5 8.03 0.81 24.40
N PRO A 6 9.31 0.90 24.81
CA PRO A 6 10.39 0.21 24.12
C PRO A 6 10.09 -1.29 23.98
N PHE A 7 10.36 -1.87 22.80
CA PHE A 7 9.94 -3.24 22.46
C PHE A 7 10.39 -4.27 23.51
N GLU A 8 11.60 -4.14 24.03
CA GLU A 8 12.15 -5.04 25.06
C GLU A 8 11.49 -4.91 26.44
N LYS A 9 10.68 -3.88 26.64
CA LYS A 9 9.95 -3.58 27.88
C LYS A 9 8.44 -3.71 27.73
N ASP A 10 7.94 -3.95 26.51
CA ASP A 10 6.51 -4.04 26.26
C ASP A 10 5.99 -5.42 26.66
N THR A 11 5.47 -5.49 27.88
CA THR A 11 4.75 -6.66 28.40
C THR A 11 3.23 -6.47 28.36
N VAL A 12 2.75 -5.31 27.90
CA VAL A 12 1.32 -4.96 27.88
C VAL A 12 0.68 -5.48 26.59
N ASN A 13 1.35 -5.30 25.45
CA ASN A 13 0.88 -5.74 24.14
C ASN A 13 1.33 -7.18 23.82
N ALA A 14 0.95 -8.13 24.68
CA ALA A 14 1.40 -9.53 24.63
C ALA A 14 0.31 -10.53 24.21
N THR A 15 -0.82 -10.06 23.67
CA THR A 15 -1.92 -10.94 23.22
C THR A 15 -1.50 -11.77 22.01
N TYR A 16 -1.68 -13.08 22.10
CA TYR A 16 -1.40 -14.01 21.01
C TYR A 16 -2.55 -14.99 20.81
N GLU A 17 -3.29 -14.80 19.71
CA GLU A 17 -4.39 -15.67 19.32
C GLU A 17 -3.98 -16.53 18.12
N LYS A 18 -3.63 -17.80 18.39
CA LYS A 18 -3.07 -18.72 17.40
C LYS A 18 -3.91 -18.83 16.12
N ALA A 19 -5.23 -18.85 16.25
CA ALA A 19 -6.14 -18.92 15.10
C ALA A 19 -6.03 -17.67 14.22
N GLN A 20 -6.04 -16.49 14.83
CA GLN A 20 -5.91 -15.21 14.11
C GLN A 20 -4.54 -15.09 13.42
N THR A 21 -3.47 -15.52 14.08
CA THR A 21 -2.13 -15.55 13.48
C THR A 21 -2.07 -16.49 12.27
N ALA A 22 -2.70 -17.67 12.36
CA ALA A 22 -2.76 -18.61 11.25
C ALA A 22 -3.56 -18.03 10.06
N ASP A 23 -4.69 -17.38 10.34
CA ASP A 23 -5.54 -16.75 9.31
C ASP A 23 -4.81 -15.59 8.63
N LEU A 24 -4.14 -14.71 9.39
CA LEU A 24 -3.34 -13.62 8.85
C LEU A 24 -2.20 -14.16 7.97
N HIS A 25 -1.48 -15.19 8.43
CA HIS A 25 -0.41 -15.80 7.65
C HIS A 25 -0.92 -16.38 6.33
N GLN A 26 -2.05 -17.10 6.34
CA GLN A 26 -2.68 -17.60 5.11
C GLN A 26 -3.13 -16.46 4.18
N ALA A 27 -3.66 -15.37 4.73
CA ALA A 27 -4.02 -14.20 3.96
C ALA A 27 -2.77 -13.58 3.30
N LEU A 28 -1.70 -13.36 4.06
CA LEU A 28 -0.43 -12.80 3.55
C LEU A 28 0.15 -13.63 2.41
N LEU A 29 0.15 -14.96 2.52
CA LEU A 29 0.63 -15.85 1.45
C LEU A 29 -0.23 -15.75 0.18
N LYS A 30 -1.55 -15.61 0.30
CA LYS A 30 -2.44 -15.42 -0.86
C LYS A 30 -2.22 -14.06 -1.51
N MET A 31 -2.09 -13.01 -0.71
CA MET A 31 -1.85 -11.64 -1.19
C MET A 31 -0.47 -11.51 -1.85
N GLN A 32 0.55 -12.17 -1.30
CA GLN A 32 1.90 -12.26 -1.90
C GLN A 32 1.85 -12.70 -3.37
N ASN A 33 1.02 -13.70 -3.69
CA ASN A 33 0.90 -14.19 -5.08
C ASN A 33 0.33 -13.10 -6.00
N VAL A 34 -0.72 -12.40 -5.57
CA VAL A 34 -1.35 -11.34 -6.36
C VAL A 34 -0.42 -10.13 -6.51
N LEU A 35 0.23 -9.70 -5.43
CA LEU A 35 1.22 -8.62 -5.48
C LEU A 35 2.43 -9.01 -6.35
N THR A 36 2.81 -10.28 -6.38
CA THR A 36 3.86 -10.78 -7.28
C THR A 36 3.40 -10.70 -8.75
N GLN A 37 2.15 -11.05 -9.07
CA GLN A 37 1.61 -10.86 -10.42
C GLN A 37 1.59 -9.38 -10.81
N MET A 38 1.22 -8.49 -9.88
CA MET A 38 1.31 -7.05 -10.09
C MET A 38 2.74 -6.57 -10.39
N ARG A 39 3.79 -7.33 -10.06
CA ARG A 39 5.17 -6.96 -10.46
C ARG A 39 5.47 -7.32 -11.91
N CYS A 40 4.87 -8.39 -12.44
CA CYS A 40 5.28 -9.01 -13.70
C CYS A 40 5.09 -8.09 -14.93
N ASN A 41 4.06 -7.25 -14.94
CA ASN A 41 3.74 -6.37 -16.07
C ASN A 41 4.50 -5.02 -16.04
N PHE A 42 5.58 -4.93 -15.25
CA PHE A 42 6.35 -3.70 -15.09
C PHE A 42 7.84 -3.99 -15.30
N LYS A 43 8.42 -3.40 -16.35
CA LYS A 43 9.83 -3.56 -16.72
C LYS A 43 10.75 -2.51 -16.08
N GLY A 44 10.18 -1.47 -15.47
CA GLY A 44 10.92 -0.47 -14.69
C GLY A 44 11.38 -0.97 -13.32
N LYS A 45 12.00 -0.10 -12.53
CA LYS A 45 12.40 -0.43 -11.15
C LYS A 45 11.16 -0.71 -10.30
N CYS A 46 11.12 -1.89 -9.68
CA CYS A 46 10.02 -2.35 -8.84
C CYS A 46 10.60 -3.04 -7.60
N SER A 47 10.02 -2.79 -6.42
CA SER A 47 10.44 -3.47 -5.20
C SER A 47 10.09 -4.97 -5.25
N PRO A 48 10.76 -5.83 -4.48
CA PRO A 48 10.16 -7.05 -3.99
C PRO A 48 8.81 -6.80 -3.30
N VAL A 49 8.02 -7.85 -3.11
CA VAL A 49 6.92 -7.78 -2.15
C VAL A 49 7.54 -7.77 -0.76
N HIS A 50 7.40 -6.64 -0.05
CA HIS A 50 7.98 -6.44 1.27
C HIS A 50 6.94 -6.65 2.35
N PHE A 51 7.35 -7.26 3.45
CA PHE A 51 6.61 -7.27 4.69
C PHE A 51 7.30 -6.34 5.70
N PHE A 52 6.60 -5.29 6.13
CA PHE A 52 7.13 -4.30 7.06
C PHE A 52 6.68 -4.62 8.49
N TRP A 53 7.64 -4.98 9.33
CA TRP A 53 7.39 -5.37 10.72
C TRP A 53 6.81 -4.26 11.61
N GLY A 54 7.04 -2.99 11.28
CA GLY A 54 6.56 -1.87 12.09
C GLY A 54 5.05 -1.68 12.03
N SER A 55 4.48 -1.75 10.82
CA SER A 55 3.06 -1.53 10.52
C SER A 55 2.31 -2.81 10.18
N PHE A 56 3.02 -3.95 10.08
CA PHE A 56 2.48 -5.24 9.65
C PHE A 56 1.86 -5.18 8.24
N ASP A 57 2.37 -4.30 7.38
CA ASP A 57 1.89 -4.15 6.01
C ASP A 57 2.71 -4.96 5.01
N LEU A 58 2.02 -5.38 3.96
CA LEU A 58 2.60 -6.03 2.79
C LEU A 58 2.54 -5.04 1.63
N ALA A 59 3.65 -4.75 0.95
CA ALA A 59 3.65 -3.75 -0.11
C ALA A 59 4.50 -4.14 -1.32
N VAL A 60 4.10 -3.61 -2.47
CA VAL A 60 4.88 -3.56 -3.70
C VAL A 60 4.89 -2.13 -4.22
N SER A 61 6.07 -1.65 -4.62
CA SER A 61 6.25 -0.27 -5.08
C SER A 61 6.87 -0.24 -6.47
N ARG A 62 6.25 0.53 -7.37
CA ARG A 62 6.75 0.81 -8.73
C ARG A 62 7.29 2.23 -8.77
N PHE A 63 8.38 2.44 -9.50
CA PHE A 63 9.05 3.74 -9.58
C PHE A 63 9.08 4.25 -11.01
N SER A 64 8.80 5.54 -11.21
CA SER A 64 8.87 6.16 -12.54
C SER A 64 10.31 6.41 -13.00
N GLY A 65 11.25 6.44 -12.06
CA GLY A 65 12.65 6.83 -12.28
C GLY A 65 12.91 8.33 -12.14
N ARG A 66 11.87 9.17 -12.09
CA ARG A 66 12.02 10.61 -11.83
C ARG A 66 12.17 10.91 -10.34
N LYS A 67 12.86 12.00 -10.00
CA LYS A 67 12.92 12.52 -8.63
C LYS A 67 11.58 13.09 -8.21
N ALA A 68 11.21 12.89 -6.95
CA ALA A 68 10.06 13.53 -6.33
C ALA A 68 10.49 14.81 -5.58
N PRO A 69 9.57 15.74 -5.29
CA PRO A 69 9.83 16.78 -4.31
C PRO A 69 10.17 16.16 -2.94
N PRO A 70 10.88 16.88 -2.05
CA PRO A 70 11.15 16.38 -0.71
C PRO A 70 9.87 16.08 0.08
N HIS A 71 9.84 14.94 0.76
CA HIS A 71 8.75 14.59 1.67
C HIS A 71 8.62 15.66 2.77
N PRO A 72 7.39 16.13 3.08
CA PRO A 72 7.18 17.20 4.07
C PRO A 72 7.58 16.79 5.50
N GLY A 73 7.81 15.50 5.74
CA GLY A 73 8.16 14.99 7.07
C GLY A 73 6.98 15.00 8.02
N GLY A 74 7.26 15.15 9.32
CA GLY A 74 6.23 15.33 10.36
C GLY A 74 5.56 14.03 10.83
N ILE A 75 6.12 12.87 10.48
CA ILE A 75 5.63 11.58 10.96
C ILE A 75 6.14 11.39 12.39
N PRO A 76 5.27 11.18 13.40
CA PRO A 76 5.70 11.03 14.79
C PRO A 76 6.74 9.93 14.97
N ASN A 77 7.82 10.24 15.70
CA ASN A 77 8.94 9.33 15.98
C ASN A 77 9.73 8.85 14.74
N LEU A 78 9.56 9.49 13.58
CA LEU A 78 10.34 9.24 12.38
C LEU A 78 11.09 10.51 11.98
N PRO A 79 12.43 10.51 11.97
CA PRO A 79 13.20 11.67 11.51
C PRO A 79 12.85 12.02 10.06
N ASP A 80 12.65 13.31 9.77
CA ASP A 80 12.18 13.77 8.45
C ASP A 80 13.08 13.31 7.29
N TRP A 81 14.39 13.28 7.51
CA TRP A 81 15.35 12.83 6.50
C TRP A 81 15.11 11.38 6.07
N VAL A 82 14.60 10.51 6.96
CA VAL A 82 14.27 9.12 6.62
C VAL A 82 13.13 9.10 5.61
N ALA A 83 12.09 9.90 5.84
CA ALA A 83 10.96 10.01 4.91
C ALA A 83 11.41 10.64 3.58
N GLN A 84 12.26 11.67 3.62
CA GLN A 84 12.77 12.32 2.40
C GLN A 84 13.62 11.37 1.55
N GLU A 85 14.44 10.52 2.16
CA GLU A 85 15.21 9.50 1.45
C GLU A 85 14.31 8.39 0.90
N ALA A 86 13.38 7.87 1.71
CA ALA A 86 12.44 6.82 1.32
C ALA A 86 11.55 7.23 0.14
N TYR A 87 11.16 8.51 0.07
CA TYR A 87 10.32 9.09 -0.96
C TYR A 87 11.10 10.02 -1.91
N SER A 88 12.41 9.79 -2.10
CA SER A 88 13.27 10.62 -2.95
C SER A 88 12.93 10.57 -4.46
N HIS A 89 12.20 9.53 -4.88
CA HIS A 89 11.78 9.30 -6.26
C HIS A 89 10.27 9.12 -6.33
N GLU A 90 9.69 9.43 -7.48
CA GLU A 90 8.27 9.19 -7.69
C GLU A 90 7.97 7.69 -7.57
N VAL A 91 6.96 7.38 -6.76
CA VAL A 91 6.62 6.00 -6.38
C VAL A 91 5.11 5.81 -6.38
N ALA A 92 4.67 4.66 -6.86
CA ALA A 92 3.32 4.13 -6.68
C ALA A 92 3.46 2.96 -5.72
N SER A 93 2.91 3.09 -4.52
CA SER A 93 2.94 2.03 -3.51
C SER A 93 1.56 1.43 -3.35
N LEU A 94 1.50 0.10 -3.43
CA LEU A 94 0.25 -0.65 -3.32
C LEU A 94 0.46 -1.81 -2.35
N GLY A 95 -0.53 -2.06 -1.50
CA GLY A 95 -0.32 -3.02 -0.43
C GLY A 95 -1.56 -3.40 0.35
N PHE A 96 -1.31 -4.02 1.49
CA PHE A 96 -2.28 -4.46 2.47
C PHE A 96 -1.78 -4.13 3.87
N TRP A 97 -2.71 -3.82 4.76
CA TRP A 97 -2.46 -3.63 6.19
C TRP A 97 -3.66 -4.15 6.99
N PRO A 98 -3.45 -4.73 8.18
CA PRO A 98 -4.51 -5.36 8.96
C PRO A 98 -5.47 -4.36 9.65
N GLY A 99 -5.18 -3.06 9.53
CA GLY A 99 -5.93 -1.96 10.12
C GLY A 99 -5.05 -1.03 10.96
N SER A 100 -5.62 0.10 11.36
CA SER A 100 -4.98 1.09 12.24
C SER A 100 -6.03 1.79 13.10
N GLU A 101 -5.59 2.68 14.00
CA GLU A 101 -6.52 3.54 14.76
C GLU A 101 -7.38 4.44 13.86
N VAL A 102 -6.81 4.92 12.75
CA VAL A 102 -7.51 5.81 11.80
C VAL A 102 -8.50 5.04 10.92
N LEU A 103 -8.14 3.81 10.55
CA LEU A 103 -8.98 2.90 9.78
C LEU A 103 -8.97 1.52 10.45
N PRO A 104 -9.91 1.24 11.39
CA PRO A 104 -9.92 0.02 12.19
C PRO A 104 -10.50 -1.18 11.43
N GLU A 105 -10.12 -1.32 10.17
CA GLU A 105 -10.44 -2.46 9.31
C GLU A 105 -9.24 -2.84 8.45
N ALA A 106 -9.12 -4.15 8.16
CA ALA A 106 -8.12 -4.62 7.22
C ALA A 106 -8.44 -4.15 5.81
N ALA A 107 -7.44 -3.66 5.09
CA ALA A 107 -7.65 -3.02 3.80
C ALA A 107 -6.48 -3.25 2.84
N PHE A 108 -6.79 -3.23 1.56
CA PHE A 108 -5.80 -2.97 0.52
C PHE A 108 -5.74 -1.47 0.27
N TYR A 109 -4.52 -0.98 0.04
CA TYR A 109 -4.26 0.44 -0.19
C TYR A 109 -3.49 0.67 -1.48
N ALA A 110 -3.64 1.86 -2.06
CA ALA A 110 -2.82 2.32 -3.17
C ALA A 110 -2.67 3.85 -3.13
N TYR A 111 -1.44 4.33 -3.30
CA TYR A 111 -1.15 5.76 -3.42
C TYR A 111 0.03 6.02 -4.36
N LEU A 112 0.15 7.28 -4.78
CA LEU A 112 1.33 7.77 -5.48
C LEU A 112 1.95 8.92 -4.69
N TYR A 113 3.28 8.95 -4.66
CA TYR A 113 4.03 10.09 -4.17
C TYR A 113 4.93 10.66 -5.28
N PRO A 114 4.83 11.98 -5.59
CA PRO A 114 3.79 12.88 -5.13
C PRO A 114 2.42 12.49 -5.70
N GLU A 115 1.35 12.82 -4.99
CA GLU A 115 -0.02 12.59 -5.46
C GLU A 115 -0.28 13.45 -6.73
N PRO A 116 -0.63 12.85 -7.88
CA PRO A 116 -0.87 13.62 -9.09
C PRO A 116 -2.21 14.35 -9.05
N ALA A 117 -2.28 15.48 -9.77
CA ALA A 117 -3.50 16.28 -9.82
C ALA A 117 -4.71 15.47 -10.31
N GLY A 118 -5.82 15.56 -9.58
CA GLY A 118 -7.06 14.84 -9.90
C GLY A 118 -7.10 13.37 -9.48
N TYR A 119 -6.00 12.81 -8.95
CA TYR A 119 -5.93 11.39 -8.59
C TYR A 119 -7.00 10.99 -7.58
N LYS A 120 -7.17 11.77 -6.51
CA LYS A 120 -8.17 11.52 -5.47
C LYS A 120 -9.62 11.47 -5.93
N ASN A 121 -9.92 12.08 -7.08
CA ASN A 121 -11.27 12.13 -7.65
C ASN A 121 -11.48 11.11 -8.77
N ALA A 122 -10.47 10.30 -9.07
CA ALA A 122 -10.54 9.41 -10.21
C ALA A 122 -11.45 8.20 -9.94
N GLU A 123 -12.16 7.78 -10.97
CA GLU A 123 -12.93 6.55 -10.94
C GLU A 123 -11.99 5.35 -11.09
N VAL A 124 -11.95 4.52 -10.05
CA VAL A 124 -11.13 3.31 -10.00
C VAL A 124 -12.02 2.08 -9.80
N LYS A 125 -11.50 0.92 -10.17
CA LYS A 125 -12.14 -0.38 -9.97
C LYS A 125 -11.56 -1.06 -8.73
N PRO A 126 -12.21 -2.10 -8.20
CA PRO A 126 -13.60 -2.49 -8.43
C PRO A 126 -14.56 -1.54 -7.69
N LYS A 127 -15.87 -1.72 -7.90
CA LYS A 127 -16.90 -1.06 -7.08
C LYS A 127 -16.67 -1.40 -5.60
N GLY A 128 -16.74 -0.37 -4.74
CA GLY A 128 -16.46 -0.49 -3.30
C GLY A 128 -15.07 0.03 -2.92
N THR A 129 -14.23 0.36 -3.91
CA THR A 129 -13.03 1.16 -3.70
C THR A 129 -13.42 2.62 -3.44
N TYR A 130 -12.74 3.27 -2.51
CA TYR A 130 -12.96 4.69 -2.18
C TYR A 130 -11.64 5.39 -1.85
N TYR A 131 -11.59 6.71 -1.95
CA TYR A 131 -10.44 7.50 -1.54
C TYR A 131 -10.58 7.93 -0.07
N HIS A 132 -9.58 7.67 0.76
CA HIS A 132 -9.58 8.04 2.17
C HIS A 132 -8.80 9.34 2.39
N GLU A 133 -9.51 10.46 2.52
CA GLU A 133 -8.92 11.82 2.57
C GLU A 133 -7.81 12.00 3.61
N ALA A 134 -7.99 11.45 4.83
CA ALA A 134 -6.99 11.62 5.89
C ALA A 134 -5.70 10.80 5.66
N LEU A 135 -5.82 9.65 5.00
CA LEU A 135 -4.69 8.77 4.68
C LEU A 135 -4.04 9.19 3.36
N ARG A 136 -4.82 9.80 2.46
CA ARG A 136 -4.47 10.17 1.10
C ARG A 136 -4.14 8.97 0.21
N GLU A 137 -4.98 7.94 0.35
CA GLU A 137 -4.82 6.67 -0.35
C GLU A 137 -6.17 6.18 -0.85
N PHE A 138 -6.17 5.42 -1.95
CA PHE A 138 -7.31 4.58 -2.30
C PHE A 138 -7.35 3.35 -1.41
N ILE A 139 -8.55 3.01 -0.94
CA ILE A 139 -8.83 1.91 -0.03
C ILE A 139 -9.81 0.94 -0.68
N LEU A 140 -9.46 -0.34 -0.67
CA LEU A 140 -10.37 -1.45 -0.96
C LEU A 140 -10.48 -2.33 0.29
N PRO A 141 -11.67 -2.42 0.93
CA PRO A 141 -11.84 -3.23 2.14
C PRO A 141 -11.47 -4.70 1.91
N TYR A 142 -10.67 -5.28 2.80
CA TYR A 142 -10.29 -6.69 2.73
C TYR A 142 -11.51 -7.61 2.72
N SER A 143 -12.51 -7.29 3.53
CA SER A 143 -13.75 -8.06 3.64
C SER A 143 -14.53 -8.15 2.32
N LEU A 144 -14.41 -7.14 1.46
CA LEU A 144 -15.03 -7.14 0.14
C LEU A 144 -14.33 -8.12 -0.81
N VAL A 145 -12.99 -8.11 -0.81
CA VAL A 145 -12.19 -9.07 -1.57
C VAL A 145 -12.41 -10.49 -1.06
N GLN A 146 -12.41 -10.69 0.26
CA GLN A 146 -12.62 -11.99 0.91
C GLN A 146 -13.97 -12.63 0.54
N LYS A 147 -15.03 -11.82 0.38
CA LYS A 147 -16.38 -12.28 0.03
C LYS A 147 -16.61 -12.42 -1.48
N SER A 148 -15.64 -12.01 -2.31
CA SER A 148 -15.74 -12.12 -3.75
C SER A 148 -15.66 -13.58 -4.21
N ASN A 149 -16.43 -13.93 -5.23
CA ASN A 149 -16.27 -15.22 -5.92
C ASN A 149 -14.94 -15.31 -6.69
N LYS A 150 -14.29 -14.17 -6.93
CA LYS A 150 -13.02 -14.05 -7.64
C LYS A 150 -12.09 -13.06 -6.92
N PRO A 151 -11.55 -13.43 -5.74
CA PRO A 151 -10.79 -12.51 -4.88
C PRO A 151 -9.52 -11.99 -5.56
N GLU A 152 -8.79 -12.84 -6.27
CA GLU A 152 -7.53 -12.46 -6.94
C GLU A 152 -7.78 -11.49 -8.10
N GLU A 153 -8.77 -11.76 -8.95
CA GLU A 153 -9.18 -10.87 -10.06
C GLU A 153 -9.63 -9.51 -9.52
N MET A 154 -10.44 -9.50 -8.45
CA MET A 154 -10.91 -8.27 -7.83
C MET A 154 -9.78 -7.42 -7.25
N LEU A 155 -8.79 -8.06 -6.61
CA LEU A 155 -7.62 -7.36 -6.09
C LEU A 155 -6.72 -6.84 -7.23
N LEU A 156 -6.50 -7.62 -8.29
CA LEU A 156 -5.76 -7.14 -9.46
C LEU A 156 -6.44 -5.95 -10.13
N ASP A 157 -7.77 -5.94 -10.25
CA ASP A 157 -8.52 -4.80 -10.78
C ASP A 157 -8.27 -3.52 -9.97
N PHE A 158 -8.21 -3.64 -8.64
CA PHE A 158 -7.85 -2.53 -7.75
C PHE A 158 -6.43 -2.04 -7.99
N LEU A 159 -5.45 -2.95 -7.93
CA LEU A 159 -4.04 -2.61 -8.08
C LEU A 159 -3.76 -1.98 -9.45
N ASN A 160 -4.30 -2.55 -10.52
CA ASN A 160 -4.12 -2.04 -11.88
C ASN A 160 -4.84 -0.70 -12.06
N SER A 161 -6.13 -0.58 -11.72
CA SER A 161 -6.88 0.65 -12.01
C SER A 161 -6.37 1.85 -11.22
N THR A 162 -5.93 1.66 -9.98
CA THR A 162 -5.35 2.73 -9.15
C THR A 162 -3.96 3.12 -9.65
N TYR A 163 -3.11 2.16 -10.04
CA TYR A 163 -1.80 2.44 -10.64
C TYR A 163 -1.94 3.15 -12.00
N GLU A 164 -2.75 2.62 -12.92
CA GLU A 164 -2.87 3.14 -14.28
C GLU A 164 -3.38 4.57 -14.30
N THR A 165 -4.41 4.85 -13.50
CA THR A 165 -4.96 6.18 -13.28
C THR A 165 -3.89 7.13 -12.74
N GLY A 166 -3.15 6.70 -11.71
CA GLY A 166 -2.12 7.49 -11.06
C GLY A 166 -0.95 7.80 -11.99
N ALA A 167 -0.39 6.77 -12.62
CA ALA A 167 0.73 6.88 -13.56
C ALA A 167 0.36 7.75 -14.77
N THR A 168 -0.87 7.64 -15.28
CA THR A 168 -1.37 8.48 -16.37
C THR A 168 -1.48 9.95 -15.93
N SER A 169 -2.12 10.23 -14.79
CA SER A 169 -2.25 11.59 -14.25
C SER A 169 -0.89 12.21 -13.89
N ALA A 170 0.05 11.40 -13.41
CA ALA A 170 1.43 11.80 -13.14
C ALA A 170 2.30 11.91 -14.41
N LYS A 171 1.76 11.57 -15.59
CA LYS A 171 2.48 11.55 -16.87
C LYS A 171 3.76 10.70 -16.82
N TRP A 172 3.70 9.54 -16.18
CA TRP A 172 4.79 8.55 -16.23
C TRP A 172 4.95 8.04 -17.66
N ASP A 173 6.17 7.70 -18.06
CA ASP A 173 6.41 7.08 -19.37
C ASP A 173 6.01 5.60 -19.33
N ARG A 174 4.69 5.36 -19.34
CA ARG A 174 4.09 4.03 -19.23
C ARG A 174 4.57 3.09 -20.33
N TYR A 175 4.81 3.60 -21.54
CA TYR A 175 5.35 2.81 -22.65
C TYR A 175 6.74 2.25 -22.33
N SER A 176 7.61 3.04 -21.69
CA SER A 176 8.93 2.59 -21.25
C SER A 176 8.91 1.72 -19.97
N LEU A 177 7.80 1.74 -19.21
CA LEU A 177 7.70 1.11 -17.89
C LEU A 177 6.87 -0.18 -17.87
N GLU A 178 5.98 -0.38 -18.84
CA GLU A 178 5.03 -1.48 -18.89
C GLU A 178 5.30 -2.42 -20.09
N THR A 179 4.81 -3.65 -20.02
CA THR A 179 4.94 -4.69 -21.05
C THR A 179 3.59 -5.03 -21.66
#